data_AF-N1WDV3-F1
#
_entry.id   AF-N1WDV3-F1
#
_cell.length_a   1.000
_cell.length_b   1.000
_cell.length_c   1.000
_cell.angle_alpha   90.00
_cell.angle_beta   90.00
_cell.angle_gamma   90.00
#
_symmetry.space_group_name_H-M   'P 1'
#
loop_
_entity.id
_entity.type
_entity.pdbx_description
1 polymer ?
#
loop_
_entity_poly.entity_id
_entity_poly.type
_entity_poly.pdbx_seq_one_letter_code
_entity_poly.pdbx_strand_id
1 'polypeptide(L)'
;MWNPSKKTRTIASKILIVLFSITMVFHGVALLQLIPYQYLWGGRLSSVEEMYVMETVSLVVNAFFLWACIRYIRYINQGLVPIWIRLVFGFIGIIFLLNTIGNLVAITNLETLLATPVTAFLSVICFSLVPKYEN
;
A
#
# COMPACT_ATOMS: atom_id res chain seq x y z
N MET A 1 21.53 12.67 4.64
CA MET A 1 20.24 12.61 3.94
C MET A 1 20.18 11.30 3.16
N TRP A 2 19.15 10.47 3.36
CA TRP A 2 18.97 9.22 2.61
C TRP A 2 18.78 9.52 1.11
N ASN A 3 19.61 8.95 0.24
CA ASN A 3 19.55 9.16 -1.21
C ASN A 3 19.79 7.82 -1.96
N PRO A 4 18.75 7.01 -2.16
CA PRO A 4 18.88 5.69 -2.76
C PRO A 4 19.20 5.78 -4.26
N SER A 5 20.05 4.87 -4.73
CA SER A 5 20.41 4.78 -6.15
C SER A 5 19.17 4.58 -7.06
N LYS A 6 19.30 4.92 -8.35
CA LYS A 6 18.28 4.64 -9.38
C LYS A 6 17.82 3.16 -9.34
N LYS A 7 18.77 2.24 -9.18
CA LYS A 7 18.51 0.80 -9.09
C LYS A 7 17.67 0.46 -7.85
N THR A 8 18.05 0.99 -6.69
CA THR A 8 17.33 0.79 -5.41
C THR A 8 15.89 1.30 -5.50
N ARG A 9 15.68 2.51 -6.03
CA ARG A 9 14.34 3.11 -6.20
C ARG A 9 13.45 2.31 -7.17
N THR A 10 14.05 1.77 -8.23
CA THR A 10 13.36 0.91 -9.20
C THR A 10 12.95 -0.41 -8.55
N ILE A 11 13.84 -1.03 -7.77
CA ILE A 11 13.55 -2.28 -7.03
C ILE A 11 12.43 -2.03 -6.02
N ALA A 12 12.53 -0.96 -5.22
CA ALA A 12 11.49 -0.56 -4.28
C ALA A 12 10.12 -0.40 -4.96
N SER A 13 10.06 0.31 -6.08
CA SER A 13 8.82 0.50 -6.85
C SER A 13 8.27 -0.82 -7.41
N LYS A 14 9.13 -1.74 -7.85
CA LYS A 14 8.71 -3.08 -8.31
C LYS A 14 8.17 -3.94 -7.17
N ILE A 15 8.77 -3.87 -5.99
CA ILE A 15 8.26 -4.56 -4.80
C ILE A 15 6.85 -4.05 -4.47
N LEU A 16 6.65 -2.72 -4.48
CA LEU A 16 5.33 -2.12 -4.26
C LEU A 16 4.31 -2.56 -5.33
N ILE A 17 4.70 -2.62 -6.60
CA ILE A 17 3.84 -3.12 -7.69
C ILE A 17 3.37 -4.55 -7.41
N VAL A 18 4.29 -5.44 -7.03
CA VAL A 18 3.95 -6.84 -6.72
C VAL A 18 3.01 -6.90 -5.51
N LEU A 19 3.32 -6.17 -4.44
CA LEU A 19 2.51 -6.17 -3.22
C LEU A 19 1.10 -5.62 -3.48
N PHE A 20 0.95 -4.46 -4.12
CA PHE A 20 -0.37 -3.90 -4.44
C PHE A 20 -1.16 -4.80 -5.39
N SER A 21 -0.50 -5.47 -6.34
CA SER A 21 -1.18 -6.44 -7.22
C SER A 21 -1.72 -7.63 -6.43
N ILE A 22 -0.93 -8.20 -5.52
CA ILE A 22 -1.37 -9.30 -4.64
C ILE A 22 -2.50 -8.84 -3.72
N THR A 23 -2.38 -7.64 -3.13
CA THR A 23 -3.43 -7.06 -2.28
C THR A 23 -4.73 -6.82 -3.04
N MET A 24 -4.69 -6.38 -4.30
CA MET A 24 -5.90 -6.27 -5.13
C MET A 24 -6.56 -7.63 -5.38
N VAL A 25 -5.77 -8.70 -5.58
CA VAL A 25 -6.31 -10.06 -5.71
C VAL A 25 -7.00 -10.47 -4.40
N PHE A 26 -6.40 -10.19 -3.25
CA PHE A 26 -7.01 -10.44 -1.95
C PHE A 26 -8.36 -9.73 -1.80
N HIS A 27 -8.45 -8.44 -2.11
CA HIS A 27 -9.70 -7.68 -2.07
C HIS A 27 -10.74 -8.25 -3.06
N GLY A 28 -10.31 -8.70 -4.25
CA GLY A 28 -11.19 -9.38 -5.19
C GLY A 28 -11.77 -10.69 -4.63
N VAL A 29 -10.94 -11.51 -3.98
CA VAL A 29 -11.35 -12.74 -3.29
C VAL A 29 -12.33 -12.44 -2.14
N ALA A 30 -12.08 -11.37 -1.38
CA ALA A 30 -12.96 -10.90 -0.30
C ALA A 30 -14.33 -10.46 -0.83
N LEU A 31 -14.39 -9.72 -1.94
CA LEU A 31 -15.65 -9.33 -2.59
C LEU A 31 -16.46 -10.53 -3.10
N LEU A 32 -15.79 -11.62 -3.47
CA LEU A 32 -16.43 -12.90 -3.83
C LEU A 32 -16.92 -13.69 -2.59
N GLN A 33 -16.79 -13.12 -1.38
CA GLN A 33 -17.16 -13.74 -0.10
C GLN A 33 -16.45 -15.09 0.17
N LEU A 34 -15.32 -15.35 -0.49
CA LEU A 34 -14.49 -16.52 -0.22
C LEU A 34 -13.79 -16.43 1.14
N ILE A 35 -13.71 -15.22 1.69
CA ILE A 35 -13.23 -14.94 3.05
C ILE A 35 -14.40 -14.33 3.83
N PRO A 36 -14.81 -14.92 4.98
CA PRO A 36 -15.88 -14.35 5.80
C PRO A 36 -15.54 -12.94 6.31
N TYR A 37 -16.51 -12.02 6.23
CA TYR A 37 -16.30 -10.59 6.55
C TYR A 37 -15.76 -10.33 7.97
N GLN A 38 -16.09 -11.20 8.93
CA GLN A 38 -15.59 -11.17 10.31
C GLN A 38 -14.06 -11.30 10.45
N TYR A 39 -13.36 -11.73 9.39
CA TYR A 39 -11.89 -11.83 9.36
C TYR A 39 -11.22 -10.66 8.64
N LEU A 40 -12.00 -9.72 8.10
CA LEU A 40 -11.51 -8.56 7.38
C LEU A 40 -11.58 -7.32 8.27
N TRP A 41 -10.75 -6.30 7.99
CA TRP A 41 -10.72 -5.01 8.69
C TRP A 41 -10.68 -5.12 10.23
N GLY A 42 -9.83 -5.98 10.75
CA GLY A 42 -9.61 -6.18 12.17
C GLY A 42 -10.75 -6.90 12.87
N GLY A 43 -11.64 -7.53 12.10
CA GLY A 43 -12.88 -8.11 12.59
C GLY A 43 -13.89 -7.06 13.06
N ARG A 44 -13.79 -5.82 12.55
CA ARG A 44 -14.65 -4.70 12.96
C ARG A 44 -15.85 -4.48 12.05
N LEU A 45 -15.88 -5.13 10.89
CA LEU A 45 -17.03 -5.08 10.00
C LEU A 45 -18.27 -5.68 10.68
N SER A 46 -19.38 -4.96 10.58
CA SER A 46 -20.66 -5.34 11.17
C SER A 46 -21.56 -6.11 10.21
N SER A 47 -21.36 -5.95 8.90
CA SER A 47 -22.20 -6.58 7.89
C SER A 47 -21.47 -6.86 6.57
N VAL A 48 -22.12 -7.64 5.70
CA VAL A 48 -21.63 -7.94 4.34
C VAL A 48 -21.68 -6.69 3.45
N GLU A 49 -22.66 -5.82 3.64
CA GLU A 49 -22.75 -4.54 2.93
C GLU A 49 -21.56 -3.63 3.27
N GLU A 50 -21.18 -3.57 4.55
CA GLU A 50 -20.00 -2.82 4.99
C GLU A 50 -18.72 -3.41 4.36
N MET A 51 -18.60 -4.74 4.31
CA MET A 51 -17.52 -5.40 3.59
C MET A 51 -17.46 -4.96 2.12
N TYR A 52 -18.57 -4.97 1.39
CA TYR A 52 -18.59 -4.55 0.00
C TYR A 52 -18.10 -3.12 -0.21
N VAL A 53 -18.53 -2.19 0.64
CA VAL A 53 -18.07 -0.79 0.59
C VAL A 53 -16.58 -0.70 0.84
N MET A 54 -16.11 -1.30 1.94
CA MET A 54 -14.73 -1.19 2.39
C MET A 54 -13.74 -1.87 1.44
N GLU A 55 -14.07 -3.07 0.96
CA GLU A 55 -13.26 -3.80 -0.01
C GLU A 55 -13.21 -3.10 -1.37
N THR A 56 -14.32 -2.49 -1.82
CA THR A 56 -14.35 -1.69 -3.06
C THR A 56 -13.46 -0.46 -2.95
N VAL A 57 -13.54 0.27 -1.82
CA VAL A 57 -12.67 1.42 -1.55
C VAL A 57 -11.20 0.97 -1.57
N SER A 58 -10.87 -0.12 -0.90
CA SER A 58 -9.52 -0.68 -0.89
C SER A 58 -9.01 -1.04 -2.28
N LEU A 59 -9.85 -1.62 -3.14
CA LEU A 59 -9.51 -1.93 -4.53
C LEU A 59 -9.19 -0.68 -5.35
N VAL A 60 -10.02 0.35 -5.24
CA VAL A 60 -9.81 1.64 -5.94
C VAL A 60 -8.52 2.30 -5.47
N VAL A 61 -8.30 2.34 -4.16
CA VAL A 61 -7.11 2.93 -3.54
C VAL A 61 -5.84 2.17 -3.95
N ASN A 62 -5.85 0.84 -3.93
CA ASN A 62 -4.70 0.03 -4.39
C ASN A 62 -4.45 0.18 -5.89
N ALA A 63 -5.49 0.29 -6.72
CA ALA A 63 -5.33 0.58 -8.14
C ALA A 63 -4.62 1.92 -8.37
N PHE A 64 -4.98 2.95 -7.60
CA PHE A 64 -4.28 4.24 -7.62
C PHE A 64 -2.82 4.12 -7.18
N PHE A 65 -2.53 3.35 -6.12
CA PHE A 65 -1.15 3.12 -5.65
C PHE A 65 -0.30 2.37 -6.70
N LEU A 66 -0.88 1.36 -7.34
CA LEU A 66 -0.26 0.60 -8.41
C LEU A 66 0.08 1.52 -9.60
N TRP A 67 -0.87 2.36 -10.02
CA TRP A 67 -0.64 3.38 -11.04
C TRP A 67 0.49 4.34 -10.65
N ALA A 68 0.53 4.81 -9.41
CA ALA A 68 1.57 5.71 -8.92
C ALA A 68 2.97 5.07 -9.02
N CYS A 69 3.10 3.77 -8.68
CA CYS A 69 4.36 3.03 -8.80
C CYS A 69 4.83 2.90 -10.25
N ILE A 70 3.92 2.58 -11.18
CA ILE A 70 4.24 2.50 -12.61
C ILE A 70 4.70 3.87 -13.13
N ARG A 71 4.01 4.95 -12.74
CA ARG A 71 4.39 6.33 -13.12
C ARG A 71 5.76 6.70 -12.56
N TYR A 72 6.05 6.35 -11.31
CA TYR A 72 7.34 6.62 -10.68
C TYR A 72 8.50 5.95 -11.42
N ILE A 73 8.35 4.70 -11.86
CA ILE A 73 9.37 4.02 -12.68
C ILE A 73 9.59 4.74 -14.00
N ARG A 74 8.52 5.21 -14.67
CA ARG A 74 8.64 5.99 -15.91
C ARG A 74 9.43 7.27 -15.67
N TYR A 75 9.15 7.99 -14.59
CA TYR A 75 9.88 9.19 -14.20
C TYR A 75 11.35 8.93 -13.87
N ILE A 76 11.64 7.86 -13.13
CA ILE A 76 13.03 7.42 -12.90
C ILE A 76 13.77 7.19 -14.23
N ASN A 77 13.11 6.59 -15.20
CA ASN A 77 13.72 6.30 -16.51
C ASN A 77 13.94 7.56 -17.35
N GLN A 78 13.08 8.57 -17.20
CA GLN A 78 13.21 9.88 -17.83
C GLN A 78 14.28 10.78 -17.17
N GLY A 79 14.82 10.37 -16.02
CA GLY A 79 15.84 11.12 -15.27
C GLY A 79 15.27 12.19 -14.35
N LEU A 80 13.96 12.45 -14.42
CA LEU A 80 13.26 13.45 -13.62
C LEU A 80 12.03 12.79 -12.94
N VAL A 81 12.06 12.67 -11.62
CA VAL A 81 10.95 12.40 -10.69
C VAL A 81 10.33 13.67 -10.08
N PRO A 82 9.17 14.11 -10.61
CA PRO A 82 8.46 15.30 -10.14
C PRO A 82 8.16 15.32 -8.64
N ILE A 83 8.07 16.50 -8.04
CA ILE A 83 7.72 16.65 -6.61
C ILE A 83 6.35 16.04 -6.26
N TRP A 84 5.36 16.16 -7.14
CA TRP A 84 4.00 15.70 -6.85
C TRP A 84 3.95 14.18 -6.64
N ILE A 85 4.67 13.38 -7.44
CA ILE A 85 4.66 11.92 -7.27
C ILE A 85 5.40 11.52 -5.99
N ARG A 86 6.41 12.30 -5.56
CA ARG A 86 7.07 12.11 -4.26
C ARG A 86 6.11 12.37 -3.09
N LEU A 87 5.29 13.43 -3.18
CA LEU A 87 4.25 13.72 -2.19
C LEU A 87 3.19 12.61 -2.13
N VAL A 88 2.81 12.05 -3.29
CA VAL A 88 1.92 10.87 -3.35
C VAL A 88 2.52 9.71 -2.56
N PHE A 89 3.81 9.37 -2.72
CA PHE A 89 4.44 8.31 -1.91
C PHE A 89 4.52 8.65 -0.42
N GLY A 90 4.70 9.92 -0.06
CA GLY A 90 4.61 10.34 1.34
C GLY A 90 3.23 10.10 1.93
N PHE A 91 2.17 10.45 1.18
CA PHE A 91 0.79 10.20 1.56
C PHE A 91 0.46 8.70 1.67
N ILE A 92 0.87 7.90 0.68
CA ILE A 92 0.73 6.43 0.71
C ILE A 92 1.44 5.85 1.95
N GLY A 93 2.65 6.34 2.24
CA GLY A 93 3.43 5.92 3.41
C GLY A 93 2.71 6.21 4.73
N ILE A 94 2.06 7.36 4.85
CA ILE A 94 1.23 7.72 6.02
C ILE A 94 0.02 6.78 6.13
N ILE A 95 -0.69 6.51 5.03
CA ILE A 95 -1.82 5.56 5.05
C ILE A 95 -1.36 4.19 5.57
N PHE A 96 -0.24 3.67 5.08
CA PHE A 96 0.27 2.38 5.55
C PHE A 96 0.81 2.42 6.98
N LEU A 97 1.32 3.56 7.44
CA LEU A 97 1.67 3.74 8.84
C LEU A 97 0.42 3.68 9.73
N LEU A 98 -0.66 4.36 9.34
CA LEU A 98 -1.94 4.31 10.04
C LEU A 98 -2.53 2.90 10.01
N ASN A 99 -2.44 2.18 8.88
CA ASN A 99 -2.84 0.77 8.80
C ASN A 99 -2.01 -0.10 9.75
N THR A 100 -0.71 0.16 9.90
CA THR A 100 0.13 -0.57 10.86
C THR A 100 -0.36 -0.36 12.29
N ILE A 101 -0.70 0.87 12.65
CA ILE A 101 -1.30 1.18 13.96
C ILE A 101 -2.65 0.47 14.11
N GLY A 102 -3.50 0.49 13.08
CA GLY A 102 -4.79 -0.20 13.06
C GLY A 102 -4.65 -1.71 13.26
N ASN A 103 -3.70 -2.34 12.56
CA ASN A 103 -3.42 -3.78 12.67
C ASN A 103 -2.87 -4.18 14.04
N LEU A 104 -2.11 -3.30 14.70
CA LEU A 104 -1.64 -3.53 16.09
C LEU A 104 -2.78 -3.55 17.10
N VAL A 105 -3.92 -2.91 16.79
CA VAL A 105 -5.12 -2.88 17.64
C VAL A 105 -6.28 -3.69 17.05
N ALA A 106 -5.98 -4.58 16.10
CA ALA A 106 -6.95 -5.49 15.51
C ALA A 106 -7.42 -6.54 16.52
N ILE A 107 -8.68 -7.00 16.37
CA ILE A 107 -9.25 -8.04 17.23
C ILE A 107 -8.73 -9.42 16.80
N THR A 108 -8.38 -9.57 15.52
CA THR A 108 -7.94 -10.83 14.93
C THR A 108 -6.43 -11.00 15.01
N ASN A 109 -5.96 -12.14 15.53
CA ASN A 109 -4.53 -12.47 15.59
C ASN A 109 -3.88 -12.56 14.20
N LEU A 110 -4.68 -12.90 13.17
CA LEU A 110 -4.21 -12.99 11.79
C LEU A 110 -3.67 -11.65 11.29
N GLU A 111 -4.42 -10.57 11.51
CA GLU A 111 -4.02 -9.24 11.07
C GLU A 111 -2.86 -8.69 11.90
N THR A 112 -2.90 -8.89 13.21
CA THR A 112 -1.81 -8.47 14.09
C THR A 112 -0.49 -9.13 13.69
N LEU A 113 -0.50 -10.42 13.34
CA LEU A 113 0.71 -11.18 13.01
C LEU A 113 1.17 -11.01 11.56
N LEU A 114 0.25 -10.97 10.58
CA LEU A 114 0.58 -10.95 9.16
C LEU A 114 0.43 -9.57 8.53
N ALA A 115 -0.66 -8.86 8.81
CA ALA A 115 -0.92 -7.58 8.16
C ALA A 115 0.00 -6.48 8.70
N THR A 116 0.26 -6.44 10.01
CA THR A 116 1.17 -5.46 10.65
C THR A 116 2.56 -5.39 10.01
N PRO A 117 3.34 -6.50 9.90
CA PRO A 117 4.67 -6.42 9.31
C PRO A 117 4.63 -6.01 7.83
N VAL A 118 3.59 -6.43 7.09
CA VAL A 118 3.42 -6.05 5.69
C VAL A 118 3.16 -4.55 5.55
N THR A 119 2.23 -3.98 6.33
CA THR A 119 1.91 -2.55 6.26
C THR A 119 3.05 -1.69 6.78
N ALA A 120 3.79 -2.16 7.80
CA ALA A 120 4.98 -1.48 8.29
C ALA A 120 6.06 -1.42 7.22
N PHE A 121 6.32 -2.55 6.54
CA PHE A 121 7.27 -2.64 5.45
C PHE A 121 6.88 -1.74 4.26
N LEU A 122 5.59 -1.75 3.87
CA LEU A 122 5.06 -0.86 2.84
C LEU A 122 5.26 0.62 3.18
N SER A 123 4.98 1.01 4.43
CA SER A 123 5.17 2.37 4.91
C SER A 123 6.62 2.83 4.77
N VAL A 124 7.58 2.01 5.21
CA VAL A 124 9.02 2.29 5.09
C VAL A 124 9.46 2.43 3.64
N ILE A 125 9.04 1.50 2.76
CA ILE A 125 9.39 1.58 1.34
C ILE A 125 8.84 2.85 0.72
N CYS A 126 7.59 3.22 1.01
CA CYS A 126 6.98 4.43 0.47
C CYS A 126 7.76 5.69 0.89
N PHE A 127 8.11 5.82 2.17
CA PHE A 127 8.93 6.94 2.64
C PHE A 127 10.33 6.96 2.02
N SER A 128 10.90 5.79 1.69
CA SER A 128 12.19 5.73 0.99
C SER A 128 12.17 6.35 -0.41
N LEU A 129 10.99 6.55 -1.01
CA LEU A 129 10.79 7.13 -2.35
C LEU A 129 10.51 8.65 -2.35
N VAL A 130 10.32 9.24 -1.17
CA VAL A 130 10.07 10.68 -0.94
C VAL A 130 11.30 11.60 -1.08
N PRO A 131 12.55 11.19 -0.77
CA PRO A 131 13.69 12.12 -0.69
C PRO A 131 13.87 13.01 -1.93
N LYS A 132 14.23 14.26 -1.66
CA LYS A 132 14.52 15.30 -2.65
C LYS A 132 15.77 14.91 -3.45
N TYR A 133 15.67 14.80 -4.77
CA TYR A 133 16.75 15.09 -5.71
C TYR A 133 16.16 15.15 -7.12
N GLU A 134 16.07 16.35 -7.67
CA GLU A 134 16.77 16.69 -8.90
C GLU A 134 17.51 18.01 -8.65
N ASN A 135 18.80 18.03 -8.99
CA ASN A 135 19.48 19.23 -9.44
C ASN A 135 19.35 19.26 -10.96
#